data_AF-A0A7C9EA33-F1
#
_entry.id   AF-A0A7C9EA33-F1
#
_cell.length_a   1.000
_cell.length_b   1.000
_cell.length_c   1.000
_cell.angle_alpha   90.00
_cell.angle_beta   90.00
_cell.angle_gamma   90.00
#
_symmetry.space_group_name_H-M   'P 1'
#
loop_
_entity.id
_entity.type
_entity.pdbx_description
1 polymer ?
#
loop_
_entity_poly.entity_id
_entity_poly.type
_entity_poly.pdbx_seq_one_letter_code
_entity_poly.pdbx_strand_id
1 'polypeptide(L)'
;APFHHCRSRKRAMVRALPTSRDRYLLLAFLIIPAIVGVSIAQPLHPNYQDLNETAATRGLEEEQEFNHEVHCSRERSRAAREIIEKYLTPFVERERYEIPRNCRLHPDSDLFGDQEKHKVQLDVNEWQCGYCKKSFLSEEFLDKHFDNRHYNLLDFSEGKCLANLCGALHCDHFVRSKSPKTKCNPAAAARNRHLCEVAF
;
A
#
# COMPACT_ATOMS: atom_id res chain seq x y z
N ALA A 1 -20.64 -27.14 18.40
CA ALA A 1 -20.72 -25.96 17.52
C ALA A 1 -21.77 -25.00 18.05
N PRO A 2 -21.34 -23.87 18.61
CA PRO A 2 -22.18 -22.68 18.45
C PRO A 2 -21.32 -21.42 18.30
N PHE A 3 -21.74 -20.45 17.47
CA PHE A 3 -21.68 -19.01 17.73
C PHE A 3 -22.25 -18.29 16.51
N HIS A 4 -23.57 -18.15 16.47
CA HIS A 4 -24.24 -17.16 15.64
C HIS A 4 -24.96 -16.18 16.56
N HIS A 5 -24.36 -15.02 16.82
CA HIS A 5 -25.08 -13.79 17.18
C HIS A 5 -24.17 -12.57 16.99
N CYS A 6 -24.19 -11.98 15.79
CA CYS A 6 -23.61 -10.65 15.57
C CYS A 6 -24.73 -9.62 15.75
N ARG A 7 -24.84 -9.07 16.97
CA ARG A 7 -25.79 -8.01 17.31
C ARG A 7 -25.24 -6.67 16.81
N SER A 8 -25.91 -6.10 15.81
CA SER A 8 -25.61 -4.77 15.27
C SER A 8 -25.86 -3.69 16.33
N ARG A 9 -24.79 -3.14 16.93
CA ARG A 9 -24.86 -1.94 17.78
C ARG A 9 -24.77 -0.70 16.90
N LYS A 10 -25.91 -0.01 16.74
CA LYS A 10 -26.00 1.35 16.20
C LYS A 10 -25.15 2.27 17.09
N ARG A 11 -24.09 2.88 16.53
CA ARG A 11 -23.39 3.98 17.21
C ARG A 11 -24.16 5.28 16.96
N ALA A 12 -24.53 5.94 18.04
CA ALA A 12 -25.13 7.27 18.03
C ALA A 12 -24.12 8.31 17.54
N MET A 13 -24.57 9.20 16.66
CA MET A 13 -23.85 10.41 16.27
C MET A 13 -23.74 11.35 17.47
N VAL A 14 -22.51 11.66 17.89
CA VAL A 14 -22.25 12.78 18.78
C VAL A 14 -22.05 14.02 17.91
N ARG A 15 -22.95 15.00 18.07
CA ARG A 15 -22.84 16.35 17.51
C ARG A 15 -21.75 17.12 18.26
N ALA A 16 -20.83 17.76 17.54
CA ALA A 16 -20.02 18.86 18.04
C ALA A 16 -20.34 20.12 17.21
N LEU A 17 -20.58 21.22 17.92
CA LEU A 17 -20.95 22.56 17.45
C LEU A 17 -19.69 23.41 17.16
N PRO A 18 -19.82 24.56 16.46
CA PRO A 18 -18.74 25.17 15.68
C PRO A 18 -17.90 26.15 16.50
N THR A 19 -16.61 26.24 16.16
CA THR A 19 -15.75 27.35 16.59
C THR A 19 -15.57 28.34 15.44
N SER A 20 -15.93 29.59 15.75
CA SER A 20 -15.92 30.80 14.92
C SER A 20 -14.51 31.36 14.66
N ARG A 21 -14.42 32.22 13.63
CA ARG A 21 -13.33 33.12 13.16
C ARG A 21 -12.57 32.62 11.93
N ASP A 22 -12.37 33.37 10.85
CA ASP A 22 -12.63 34.77 10.52
C ASP A 22 -12.84 34.89 9.00
N ARG A 23 -13.68 35.83 8.57
CA ARG A 23 -13.93 36.21 7.17
C ARG A 23 -12.81 37.15 6.75
N TYR A 24 -12.22 37.03 5.54
CA TYR A 24 -11.87 38.19 4.70
C TYR A 24 -11.35 37.76 3.30
N LEU A 25 -11.94 38.40 2.28
CA LEU A 25 -11.40 38.78 0.97
C LEU A 25 -11.20 37.72 -0.14
N LEU A 26 -12.23 37.66 -1.00
CA LEU A 26 -12.16 37.43 -2.45
C LEU A 26 -11.07 38.30 -3.10
N LEU A 27 -10.32 37.76 -4.06
CA LEU A 27 -10.03 38.39 -5.36
C LEU A 27 -9.53 37.34 -6.36
N ALA A 28 -10.27 37.19 -7.45
CA ALA A 28 -9.91 36.42 -8.63
C ALA A 28 -9.18 37.32 -9.62
N PHE A 29 -8.06 36.87 -10.22
CA PHE A 29 -7.61 37.37 -11.51
C PHE A 29 -6.89 36.27 -12.31
N LEU A 30 -7.48 36.01 -13.48
CA LEU A 30 -6.98 35.22 -14.60
C LEU A 30 -5.89 36.02 -15.34
N ILE A 31 -4.74 35.42 -15.67
CA ILE A 31 -3.99 35.78 -16.89
C ILE A 31 -3.29 34.52 -17.45
N ILE A 32 -3.78 34.05 -18.60
CA ILE A 32 -3.10 33.15 -19.54
C ILE A 32 -2.41 34.03 -20.58
N PRO A 33 -1.23 33.63 -21.08
CA PRO A 33 -1.02 33.73 -22.52
C PRO A 33 -0.59 32.39 -23.12
N ALA A 34 -1.31 32.02 -24.18
CA ALA A 34 -0.94 31.00 -25.13
C ALA A 34 0.29 31.45 -25.93
N ILE A 35 1.25 30.55 -26.14
CA ILE A 35 2.12 30.62 -27.32
C ILE A 35 2.16 29.23 -27.96
N VAL A 36 1.83 29.26 -29.24
CA VAL A 36 1.72 28.17 -30.20
C VAL A 36 3.11 27.85 -30.74
N GLY A 37 3.41 26.57 -30.97
CA GLY A 37 4.64 26.13 -31.64
C GLY A 37 4.61 24.64 -31.93
N VAL A 38 3.98 24.28 -33.05
CA VAL A 38 3.91 22.93 -33.62
C VAL A 38 5.30 22.51 -34.12
N SER A 39 5.70 21.25 -33.89
CA SER A 39 6.38 20.45 -34.91
C SER A 39 6.23 18.95 -34.62
N ILE A 40 5.79 18.26 -35.66
CA ILE A 40 5.44 16.85 -35.77
C ILE A 40 6.69 16.06 -36.13
N ALA A 41 6.98 14.97 -35.41
CA ALA A 41 7.71 13.81 -35.97
C ALA A 41 7.57 12.59 -35.05
N GLN A 42 6.90 11.56 -35.55
CA GLN A 42 7.01 10.14 -35.19
C GLN A 42 6.83 9.36 -36.50
N PRO A 43 7.12 8.05 -36.59
CA PRO A 43 8.16 7.24 -35.97
C PRO A 43 8.94 6.42 -37.04
N LEU A 44 10.15 5.92 -36.73
CA LEU A 44 10.78 4.87 -37.54
C LEU A 44 10.67 3.52 -36.80
N HIS A 45 9.78 2.67 -37.29
CA HIS A 45 9.78 1.23 -37.06
C HIS A 45 10.69 0.57 -38.12
N PRO A 46 11.47 -0.45 -37.75
CA PRO A 46 11.72 -1.57 -38.63
C PRO A 46 10.86 -2.75 -38.18
N ASN A 47 9.90 -3.10 -39.03
CA ASN A 47 9.29 -4.41 -39.07
C ASN A 47 10.26 -5.34 -39.80
N TYR A 48 10.71 -6.42 -39.16
CA TYR A 48 11.32 -7.54 -39.87
C TYR A 48 10.62 -8.81 -39.38
N GLN A 49 9.63 -9.25 -40.16
CA GLN A 49 9.18 -10.62 -40.17
C GLN A 49 10.24 -11.43 -40.92
N ASP A 50 10.79 -12.46 -40.32
CA ASP A 50 11.21 -13.63 -41.08
C ASP A 50 10.85 -14.91 -40.32
N LEU A 51 10.34 -15.84 -41.11
CA LEU A 51 9.79 -17.12 -40.73
C LEU A 51 10.92 -18.11 -40.46
N ASN A 52 10.79 -18.91 -39.41
CA ASN A 52 11.14 -20.32 -39.57
C ASN A 52 10.31 -21.21 -38.65
N GLU A 53 9.29 -21.79 -39.25
CA GLU A 53 8.51 -22.89 -38.71
C GLU A 53 9.30 -24.18 -38.98
N THR A 54 9.86 -24.80 -37.95
CA THR A 54 10.20 -26.22 -37.99
C THR A 54 9.75 -26.91 -36.71
N ALA A 55 9.07 -28.03 -36.94
CA ALA A 55 8.20 -28.71 -36.00
C ALA A 55 8.96 -29.53 -34.94
N ALA A 56 8.27 -29.66 -33.80
CA ALA A 56 8.20 -30.82 -32.92
C ALA A 56 9.51 -31.38 -32.32
N THR A 57 9.65 -31.31 -30.99
CA THR A 57 9.40 -32.44 -30.08
C THR A 57 9.93 -32.16 -28.66
N ARG A 58 9.13 -32.54 -27.64
CA ARG A 58 9.54 -33.00 -26.28
C ARG A 58 10.21 -31.92 -25.41
N GLY A 59 9.55 -31.38 -24.39
CA GLY A 59 9.14 -32.10 -23.19
C GLY A 59 10.13 -31.75 -22.07
N LEU A 60 9.59 -31.31 -20.93
CA LEU A 60 10.16 -31.15 -19.59
C LEU A 60 9.80 -29.77 -19.00
N GLU A 61 8.95 -29.82 -17.98
CA GLU A 61 9.08 -29.01 -16.76
C GLU A 61 9.38 -27.52 -16.94
N GLU A 62 8.38 -26.75 -17.33
CA GLU A 62 8.26 -25.38 -16.85
C GLU A 62 7.35 -25.41 -15.61
N GLU A 63 7.91 -25.87 -14.48
CA GLU A 63 7.57 -25.19 -13.24
C GLU A 63 8.04 -23.76 -13.46
N GLN A 64 7.09 -22.93 -13.89
CA GLN A 64 7.27 -21.53 -14.15
C GLN A 64 7.73 -20.90 -12.84
N GLU A 65 9.05 -20.83 -12.70
CA GLU A 65 9.77 -20.07 -11.70
C GLU A 65 9.08 -18.71 -11.66
N PHE A 66 8.29 -18.51 -10.61
CA PHE A 66 7.62 -17.26 -10.33
C PHE A 66 8.71 -16.30 -9.87
N ASN A 67 9.58 -15.90 -10.80
CA ASN A 67 10.42 -14.73 -10.72
C ASN A 67 9.48 -13.51 -10.80
N HIS A 68 8.58 -13.42 -9.82
CA HIS A 68 7.99 -12.15 -9.50
C HIS A 68 9.00 -11.53 -8.58
N GLU A 69 9.85 -10.70 -9.17
CA GLU A 69 10.42 -9.57 -8.48
C GLU A 69 9.23 -8.73 -7.96
N VAL A 70 8.62 -9.17 -6.85
CA VAL A 70 7.49 -8.50 -6.24
C VAL A 70 8.08 -7.28 -5.54
N HIS A 71 8.21 -6.18 -6.26
CA HIS A 71 8.42 -4.89 -5.63
C HIS A 71 7.33 -4.71 -4.56
N CYS A 72 7.76 -4.60 -3.31
CA CYS A 72 6.84 -4.44 -2.19
C CYS A 72 6.09 -3.12 -2.35
N SER A 73 4.78 -3.17 -2.59
CA SER A 73 3.95 -1.97 -2.72
C SER A 73 3.87 -1.24 -1.37
N ARG A 74 4.51 -0.08 -1.26
CA ARG A 74 4.53 0.75 -0.04
C ARG A 74 3.13 1.12 0.44
N GLU A 75 2.28 1.63 -0.45
CA GLU A 75 0.90 2.02 -0.12
C GLU A 75 0.08 0.84 0.43
N ARG A 76 0.16 -0.34 -0.22
CA ARG A 76 -0.54 -1.53 0.25
C ARG A 76 0.05 -2.06 1.57
N SER A 77 1.36 -1.95 1.77
CA SER A 77 2.03 -2.28 3.03
C SER A 77 1.55 -1.37 4.17
N ARG A 78 1.40 -0.06 3.91
CA ARG A 78 0.81 0.90 4.85
C ARG A 78 -0.62 0.53 5.24
N ALA A 79 -1.46 0.21 4.24
CA ALA A 79 -2.81 -0.25 4.49
C ALA A 79 -2.86 -1.53 5.34
N ALA A 80 -2.00 -2.51 5.06
CA ALA A 80 -1.88 -3.72 5.86
C ALA A 80 -1.51 -3.40 7.31
N ARG A 81 -0.52 -2.53 7.53
CA ARG A 81 -0.10 -2.07 8.86
C ARG A 81 -1.25 -1.41 9.61
N GLU A 82 -1.96 -0.48 8.99
CA GLU A 82 -3.11 0.20 9.62
C GLU A 82 -4.22 -0.78 10.03
N ILE A 83 -4.47 -1.83 9.24
CA ILE A 83 -5.42 -2.89 9.59
C ILE A 83 -4.91 -3.68 10.80
N ILE A 84 -3.64 -4.05 10.82
CA ILE A 84 -3.00 -4.80 11.92
C ILE A 84 -3.03 -3.98 13.21
N GLU A 85 -2.62 -2.71 13.16
CA GLU A 85 -2.66 -1.77 14.30
C GLU A 85 -4.08 -1.57 14.82
N LYS A 86 -5.07 -1.49 13.94
CA LYS A 86 -6.46 -1.25 14.31
C LYS A 86 -7.16 -2.47 14.91
N TYR A 87 -6.90 -3.66 14.38
CA TYR A 87 -7.71 -4.85 14.70
C TYR A 87 -6.95 -5.93 15.47
N LEU A 88 -5.65 -6.12 15.20
CA LEU A 88 -4.86 -7.18 15.84
C LEU A 88 -4.11 -6.67 17.07
N THR A 89 -3.40 -5.54 16.95
CA THR A 89 -2.55 -5.00 18.02
C THR A 89 -3.29 -4.81 19.35
N PRO A 90 -4.53 -4.30 19.40
CA PRO A 90 -5.24 -4.14 20.67
C PRO A 90 -5.56 -5.46 21.38
N PHE A 91 -5.64 -6.57 20.63
CA PHE A 91 -5.81 -7.91 21.18
C PHE A 91 -4.48 -8.44 21.71
N VAL A 92 -3.41 -8.34 20.92
CA VAL A 92 -2.05 -8.76 21.30
C VAL A 92 -1.61 -8.09 22.60
N GLU A 93 -1.79 -6.78 22.71
CA GLU A 93 -1.45 -6.01 23.91
C GLU A 93 -2.31 -6.41 25.12
N ARG A 94 -3.61 -6.61 24.93
CA ARG A 94 -4.54 -7.00 26.01
C ARG A 94 -4.18 -8.37 26.59
N GLU A 95 -3.93 -9.33 25.72
CA GLU A 95 -3.59 -10.69 26.10
C GLU A 95 -2.10 -10.82 26.50
N ARG A 96 -1.32 -9.73 26.37
CA ARG A 96 0.14 -9.70 26.57
C ARG A 96 0.83 -10.82 25.78
N TYR A 97 0.34 -11.05 24.57
CA TYR A 97 0.87 -12.07 23.69
C TYR A 97 2.16 -11.55 23.06
N GLU A 98 3.21 -12.36 23.13
CA GLU A 98 4.47 -12.07 22.44
C GLU A 98 4.43 -12.69 21.05
N ILE A 99 4.34 -11.85 20.02
CA ILE A 99 4.42 -12.32 18.64
C ILE A 99 5.83 -12.90 18.43
N PRO A 100 5.98 -14.15 17.93
CA PRO A 100 7.29 -14.72 17.65
C PRO A 100 8.06 -13.94 16.57
N ARG A 101 9.39 -13.83 16.69
CA ARG A 101 10.25 -13.09 15.72
C ARG A 101 10.17 -13.61 14.29
N ASN A 102 9.85 -14.90 14.11
CA ASN A 102 9.67 -15.52 12.79
C ASN A 102 8.29 -15.27 12.18
N CYS A 103 7.35 -14.67 12.92
CA CYS A 103 6.02 -14.38 12.44
C CYS A 103 6.05 -13.20 11.45
N ARG A 104 5.32 -13.33 10.34
CA ARG A 104 5.20 -12.26 9.33
C ARG A 104 4.58 -10.96 9.86
N LEU A 105 3.81 -11.06 10.94
CA LEU A 105 3.14 -9.94 11.61
C LEU A 105 3.98 -9.34 12.74
N HIS A 106 5.21 -9.83 12.95
CA HIS A 106 6.07 -9.27 13.97
C HIS A 106 6.35 -7.78 13.68
N PRO A 107 6.20 -6.87 14.67
CA PRO A 107 6.36 -5.44 14.45
C PRO A 107 7.71 -5.02 13.85
N ASP A 108 8.78 -5.73 14.24
CA ASP A 108 10.14 -5.46 13.74
C ASP A 108 10.39 -6.05 12.35
N SER A 109 9.55 -6.98 11.90
CA SER A 109 9.69 -7.61 10.58
C SER A 109 9.06 -6.78 9.47
N ASP A 110 8.53 -5.59 9.74
CA ASP A 110 7.93 -4.76 8.72
C ASP A 110 8.98 -4.02 7.89
N LEU A 111 9.08 -4.39 6.60
CA LEU A 111 10.09 -3.88 5.67
C LEU A 111 10.13 -2.33 5.60
N PHE A 112 8.98 -1.66 5.64
CA PHE A 112 8.91 -0.20 5.56
C PHE A 112 8.74 0.46 6.94
N GLY A 113 8.71 -0.33 8.02
CA GLY A 113 8.33 0.14 9.35
C GLY A 113 9.21 1.28 9.86
N ASP A 114 10.53 1.18 9.66
CA ASP A 114 11.46 2.24 10.06
C ASP A 114 11.23 3.54 9.26
N GLN A 115 11.07 3.44 7.94
CA GLN A 115 10.87 4.63 7.10
C GLN A 115 9.54 5.33 7.39
N GLU A 116 8.47 4.57 7.66
CA GLU A 116 7.17 5.14 8.03
C GLU A 116 7.23 5.85 9.39
N LYS A 117 7.99 5.33 10.37
CA LYS A 117 8.28 6.02 11.65
C LYS A 117 9.09 7.31 11.46
N HIS A 118 9.85 7.42 10.38
CA HIS A 118 10.66 8.59 10.04
C HIS A 118 9.94 9.60 9.14
N LYS A 119 8.62 9.52 9.02
CA LYS A 119 7.81 10.59 8.43
C LYS A 119 7.40 11.59 9.51
N VAL A 120 7.67 12.86 9.26
CA VAL A 120 7.25 13.93 10.16
C VAL A 120 6.31 14.85 9.38
N GLN A 121 5.03 14.89 9.75
CA GLN A 121 4.10 15.88 9.21
C GLN A 121 4.17 17.15 10.06
N LEU A 122 4.70 18.23 9.49
CA LEU A 122 4.81 19.53 10.18
C LEU A 122 3.55 20.36 9.99
N ASP A 123 2.95 20.29 8.79
CA ASP A 123 1.68 20.92 8.43
C ASP A 123 0.93 20.04 7.41
N VAL A 124 -0.30 20.40 7.05
CA VAL A 124 -1.14 19.73 6.05
C VAL A 124 -0.38 19.49 4.74
N ASN A 125 0.40 20.50 4.31
CA ASN A 125 1.17 20.48 3.07
C ASN A 125 2.70 20.48 3.31
N GLU A 126 3.14 20.12 4.51
CA GLU A 126 4.57 20.04 4.82
C GLU A 126 4.93 18.73 5.49
N TRP A 127 5.63 17.90 4.74
CA TRP A 127 6.13 16.60 5.15
C TRP A 127 7.65 16.62 5.17
N GLN A 128 8.27 16.14 6.23
CA GLN A 128 9.71 16.14 6.40
C GLN A 128 10.27 14.72 6.55
N CYS A 129 11.38 14.46 5.87
CA CYS A 129 12.17 13.25 6.03
C CYS A 129 12.89 13.26 7.38
N GLY A 130 12.63 12.26 8.23
CA GLY A 130 13.25 12.11 9.54
C GLY A 130 14.76 11.89 9.49
N TYR A 131 15.30 11.28 8.43
CA TYR A 131 16.73 10.98 8.28
C TYR A 131 17.58 12.19 7.89
N CYS A 132 17.13 12.97 6.89
CA CYS A 132 17.95 14.05 6.30
C CYS A 132 17.30 15.45 6.37
N LYS A 133 16.13 15.55 7.02
CA LYS A 133 15.41 16.81 7.30
C LYS A 133 14.94 17.60 6.06
N LYS A 134 14.93 17.00 4.87
CA LYS A 134 14.31 17.60 3.67
C LYS A 134 12.79 17.65 3.82
N SER A 135 12.18 18.79 3.50
CA SER A 135 10.72 18.98 3.46
C SER A 135 10.16 18.78 2.04
N PHE A 136 8.89 18.37 1.97
CA PHE A 136 8.14 18.00 0.78
C PHE A 136 6.69 18.49 0.91
N LEU A 137 6.05 18.76 -0.24
CA LEU A 137 4.68 19.28 -0.28
C LEU A 137 3.62 18.23 0.12
N SER A 138 3.92 16.95 -0.08
CA SER A 138 3.00 15.85 0.22
C SER A 138 3.75 14.61 0.67
N GLU A 139 3.02 13.71 1.34
CA GLU A 139 3.54 12.41 1.74
C GLU A 139 4.04 11.59 0.55
N GLU A 140 3.37 11.67 -0.61
CA GLU A 140 3.77 10.95 -1.82
C GLU A 140 5.17 11.37 -2.30
N PHE A 141 5.50 12.66 -2.23
CA PHE A 141 6.85 13.12 -2.59
C PHE A 141 7.90 12.66 -1.57
N LEU A 142 7.53 12.57 -0.28
CA LEU A 142 8.40 12.02 0.75
C LEU A 142 8.62 10.51 0.55
N ASP A 143 7.59 9.76 0.18
CA ASP A 143 7.67 8.33 -0.16
C ASP A 143 8.64 8.09 -1.31
N LYS A 144 8.49 8.84 -2.42
CA LYS A 144 9.43 8.79 -3.55
C LYS A 144 10.85 9.17 -3.13
N HIS A 145 11.00 10.09 -2.19
CA HIS A 145 12.31 10.43 -1.65
C HIS A 145 12.93 9.26 -0.89
N PHE A 146 12.16 8.51 -0.08
CA PHE A 146 12.68 7.31 0.58
C PHE A 146 13.13 6.26 -0.43
N ASP A 147 12.34 6.00 -1.46
CA ASP A 147 12.67 5.01 -2.50
C ASP A 147 13.95 5.38 -3.27
N ASN A 148 14.21 6.68 -3.47
CA ASN A 148 15.37 7.13 -4.26
C ASN A 148 16.63 7.38 -3.42
N ARG A 149 16.49 7.78 -2.15
CA ARG A 149 17.61 8.31 -1.33
C ARG A 149 17.89 7.50 -0.07
N HIS A 150 16.95 6.67 0.36
CA HIS A 150 17.03 5.89 1.60
C HIS A 150 16.64 4.41 1.39
N TYR A 151 16.65 3.93 0.15
CA TYR A 151 16.39 2.52 -0.18
C TYR A 151 17.35 1.57 0.54
N ASN A 152 18.61 1.98 0.70
CA ASN A 152 19.65 1.22 1.36
C ASN A 152 19.46 1.07 2.88
N LEU A 153 18.49 1.77 3.48
CA LEU A 153 18.14 1.62 4.90
C LEU A 153 17.08 0.53 5.13
N LEU A 154 16.55 -0.07 4.07
CA LEU A 154 15.61 -1.18 4.16
C LEU A 154 16.37 -2.48 4.52
N ASP A 155 15.86 -3.20 5.51
CA ASP A 155 16.36 -4.54 5.84
C ASP A 155 15.64 -5.59 4.99
N PHE A 156 16.23 -5.97 3.87
CA PHE A 156 15.71 -7.04 3.02
C PHE A 156 15.99 -8.44 3.57
N SER A 157 16.85 -8.58 4.59
CA SER A 157 17.23 -9.89 5.14
C SER A 157 16.16 -10.41 6.10
N GLU A 158 15.73 -9.58 7.05
CA GLU A 158 14.70 -9.94 8.01
C GLU A 158 13.34 -9.33 7.66
N GLY A 159 13.32 -8.19 6.97
CA GLY A 159 12.11 -7.47 6.60
C GLY A 159 11.18 -8.27 5.69
N LYS A 160 9.89 -8.19 6.00
CA LYS A 160 8.78 -8.83 5.32
C LYS A 160 7.87 -7.76 4.75
N CYS A 161 7.51 -7.94 3.49
CA CYS A 161 6.56 -7.07 2.82
C CYS A 161 5.14 -7.34 3.35
N LEU A 162 4.56 -6.41 4.14
CA LEU A 162 3.19 -6.55 4.64
C LEU A 162 2.14 -6.51 3.52
N ALA A 163 2.45 -5.94 2.35
CA ALA A 163 1.55 -5.97 1.20
C ALA A 163 1.21 -7.40 0.73
N ASN A 164 2.06 -8.38 1.05
CA ASN A 164 1.79 -9.80 0.77
C ASN A 164 0.60 -10.34 1.57
N LEU A 165 0.26 -9.69 2.69
CA LEU A 165 -0.89 -10.05 3.52
C LEU A 165 -2.19 -9.42 3.03
N CYS A 166 -2.14 -8.53 2.04
CA CYS A 166 -3.33 -7.83 1.55
C CYS A 166 -4.38 -8.76 0.93
N GLY A 167 -4.01 -9.97 0.50
CA GLY A 167 -4.96 -10.99 0.09
C GLY A 167 -5.89 -11.42 1.23
N ALA A 168 -5.36 -11.54 2.45
CA ALA A 168 -6.13 -11.90 3.66
C ALA A 168 -6.74 -10.67 4.34
N LEU A 169 -6.00 -9.55 4.39
CA LEU A 169 -6.43 -8.31 5.06
C LEU A 169 -7.38 -7.45 4.24
N HIS A 170 -7.51 -7.72 2.93
CA HIS A 170 -8.31 -6.92 2.00
C HIS A 170 -7.92 -5.43 1.97
N CYS A 171 -6.62 -5.13 1.91
CA CYS A 171 -6.08 -3.76 1.90
C CYS A 171 -6.77 -2.83 0.89
N ASP A 172 -7.03 -3.33 -0.32
CA ASP A 172 -7.61 -2.52 -1.40
C ASP A 172 -9.05 -2.07 -1.08
N HIS A 173 -9.77 -2.81 -0.23
CA HIS A 173 -11.07 -2.41 0.32
C HIS A 173 -10.90 -1.42 1.47
N PHE A 174 -9.83 -1.53 2.27
CA PHE A 174 -9.57 -0.65 3.39
C PHE A 174 -9.21 0.78 2.94
N VAL A 175 -8.35 0.91 1.91
CA VAL A 175 -7.92 2.21 1.35
C VAL A 175 -9.06 2.89 0.57
N ARG A 176 -9.91 2.11 -0.12
CA ARG A 176 -10.99 2.66 -0.94
C ARG A 176 -12.28 2.81 -0.13
N SER A 177 -12.64 4.04 0.21
CA SER A 177 -13.92 4.39 0.87
C SER A 177 -15.20 4.04 0.08
N LYS A 178 -15.07 3.55 -1.16
CA LYS A 178 -16.17 3.09 -2.02
C LYS A 178 -15.73 1.90 -2.88
N SER A 179 -15.52 0.73 -2.27
CA SER A 179 -15.56 -0.50 -3.06
C SER A 179 -17.04 -0.94 -3.20
N PRO A 180 -17.50 -1.33 -4.40
CA PRO A 180 -18.78 -2.00 -4.51
C PRO A 180 -18.70 -3.29 -3.69
N LYS A 181 -19.73 -3.55 -2.87
CA LYS A 181 -19.84 -4.81 -2.12
C LYS A 181 -19.87 -5.98 -3.10
N THR A 182 -18.73 -6.55 -3.40
CA THR A 182 -18.63 -7.78 -4.19
C THR A 182 -19.00 -8.95 -3.29
N LYS A 183 -19.70 -9.94 -3.85
CA LYS A 183 -19.99 -11.19 -3.12
C LYS A 183 -18.67 -11.88 -2.78
N CYS A 184 -18.59 -12.50 -1.61
CA CYS A 184 -17.43 -13.29 -1.20
C CYS A 184 -17.11 -14.33 -2.28
N ASN A 185 -15.85 -14.38 -2.74
CA ASN A 185 -15.37 -15.37 -3.70
C ASN A 185 -14.70 -16.53 -2.94
N PRO A 186 -15.32 -17.72 -2.88
CA PRO A 186 -14.79 -18.85 -2.12
C PRO A 186 -13.41 -19.31 -2.62
N ALA A 187 -13.16 -19.21 -3.93
CA ALA A 187 -11.88 -19.62 -4.51
C ALA A 187 -10.74 -18.67 -4.08
N ALA A 188 -11.02 -17.37 -3.98
CA ALA A 188 -10.04 -16.40 -3.48
C ALA A 188 -9.74 -16.64 -1.99
N ALA A 189 -10.76 -16.91 -1.18
CA ALA A 189 -10.60 -17.25 0.23
C ALA A 189 -9.79 -18.56 0.40
N ALA A 190 -10.06 -19.59 -0.40
CA ALA A 190 -9.31 -20.83 -0.39
C ALA A 190 -7.83 -20.62 -0.73
N ARG A 191 -7.52 -19.81 -1.76
CA ARG A 191 -6.14 -19.47 -2.10
C ARG A 191 -5.45 -18.69 -1.00
N ASN A 192 -6.11 -17.74 -0.35
CA ASN A 192 -5.49 -16.89 0.67
C ASN A 192 -5.45 -17.55 2.06
N ARG A 193 -6.06 -18.72 2.24
CA ARG A 193 -6.10 -19.44 3.53
C ARG A 193 -4.72 -19.63 4.15
N HIS A 194 -3.73 -20.01 3.33
CA HIS A 194 -2.37 -20.23 3.81
C HIS A 194 -1.76 -18.97 4.46
N LEU A 195 -2.11 -17.77 4.00
CA LEU A 195 -1.63 -16.51 4.58
C LEU A 195 -2.13 -16.33 6.02
N CYS A 196 -3.33 -16.81 6.35
CA CYS A 196 -3.83 -16.76 7.72
C CYS A 196 -3.15 -17.80 8.61
N GLU A 197 -2.87 -18.99 8.08
CA GLU A 197 -2.27 -20.09 8.85
C GLU A 197 -0.79 -19.87 9.16
N VAL A 198 -0.07 -19.11 8.34
CA VAL A 198 1.35 -18.76 8.55
C VAL A 198 1.55 -17.40 9.22
N ALA A 199 0.47 -16.64 9.45
CA ALA A 199 0.53 -15.33 10.08
C ALA A 199 0.37 -15.37 11.61
N PHE A 200 -0.02 -16.50 12.19
CA PHE A 200 -0.19 -16.70 13.63
C PHE A 200 0.52 -17.97 14.07
#